data_AF-A0A421K883-F1
#
_entry.id   AF-A0A421K883-F1
#
_cell.length_a   1.000
_cell.length_b   1.000
_cell.length_c   1.000
_cell.angle_alpha   90.00
_cell.angle_beta   90.00
_cell.angle_gamma   90.00
#
_symmetry.space_group_name_H-M   'P 1'
#
loop_
_entity.id
_entity.type
_entity.pdbx_description
1 polymer ?
#
loop_
_entity_poly.entity_id
_entity_poly.type
_entity_poly.pdbx_seq_one_letter_code
_entity_poly.pdbx_strand_id
1 'polypeptide(L)'
;MFEKDPRTFSPEYKNLSPEQKAMVKLEITLTNFFKNFDKSMSRWERMIYPMLVVVGILGLSGFYLIYNVTTDMRVLTEQVDPRMEEHLDSMASNMAQLSQNISIMTEQITVLVDRVDSMEQNIATMNGNIGVLAVDVGSMKQNIGQMTVNIADMNQAMRTMTVNTGFMSRDINQMGRPMDFMNSFTPW
;
A
#
# COMPACT_ATOMS: atom_id res chain seq x y z
N MET A 1 62.23 -66.95 -17.45
CA MET A 1 63.24 -68.02 -17.31
C MET A 1 64.04 -67.75 -16.05
N PHE A 2 63.93 -68.61 -15.04
CA PHE A 2 64.73 -68.49 -13.82
C PHE A 2 66.15 -68.96 -14.14
N GLU A 3 67.06 -68.00 -14.32
CA GLU A 3 68.48 -68.26 -14.51
C GLU A 3 69.01 -68.88 -13.21
N LYS A 4 69.34 -70.18 -13.26
CA LYS A 4 69.81 -70.92 -12.08
C LYS A 4 71.20 -70.41 -11.71
N ASP A 5 71.35 -69.92 -10.47
CA ASP A 5 72.59 -69.32 -9.96
C ASP A 5 73.75 -70.35 -10.06
N PRO A 6 74.90 -69.99 -10.67
CA PRO A 6 76.03 -70.87 -10.90
C PRO A 6 76.61 -71.48 -9.61
N ARG A 7 76.33 -70.89 -8.44
CA ARG A 7 76.72 -71.42 -7.12
C ARG A 7 75.99 -72.71 -6.72
N THR A 8 74.85 -72.99 -7.35
CA THR A 8 74.09 -74.25 -7.13
C THR A 8 74.64 -75.43 -7.95
N PHE A 9 75.56 -75.17 -8.88
CA PHE A 9 76.22 -76.17 -9.74
C PHE A 9 77.70 -76.39 -9.42
N SER A 10 78.26 -75.68 -8.43
CA SER A 10 79.62 -75.89 -7.96
C SER A 10 79.76 -77.30 -7.33
N PRO A 11 80.85 -78.05 -7.58
CA PRO A 11 81.08 -79.37 -6.97
C PRO A 11 81.08 -79.34 -5.44
N GLU A 12 81.35 -78.18 -4.82
CA GLU A 12 81.23 -77.99 -3.36
C GLU A 12 79.78 -78.05 -2.84
N TYR A 13 78.79 -77.59 -3.62
CA TYR A 13 77.37 -77.51 -3.22
C TYR A 13 76.75 -78.88 -2.88
N LYS A 14 77.29 -79.94 -3.51
CA LYS A 14 76.78 -81.31 -3.40
C LYS A 14 77.06 -81.96 -2.04
N ASN A 15 78.11 -81.50 -1.34
CA ASN A 15 78.62 -82.10 -0.09
C ASN A 15 78.24 -81.34 1.20
N LEU A 16 77.38 -80.32 1.14
CA LEU A 16 76.96 -79.55 2.32
C LEU A 16 75.81 -80.19 3.12
N SER A 17 75.82 -79.94 4.44
CA SER A 17 74.78 -80.34 5.42
C SER A 17 73.40 -79.75 5.06
N PRO A 18 72.27 -80.40 5.43
CA PRO A 18 70.92 -79.89 5.15
C PRO A 18 70.67 -78.44 5.58
N GLU A 19 71.28 -78.01 6.69
CA GLU A 19 71.17 -76.64 7.21
C GLU A 19 71.92 -75.62 6.35
N GLN A 20 73.11 -75.99 5.86
CA GLN A 20 73.90 -75.13 4.97
C GLN A 20 73.20 -74.96 3.60
N LYS A 21 72.53 -76.00 3.10
CA LYS A 21 71.70 -75.91 1.89
C LYS A 21 70.50 -74.97 2.09
N ALA A 22 69.89 -74.99 3.27
CA ALA A 22 68.80 -74.07 3.63
C ALA A 22 69.30 -72.62 3.73
N MET A 23 70.48 -72.39 4.32
CA MET A 23 71.10 -71.06 4.42
C MET A 23 71.46 -70.48 3.05
N VAL A 24 72.10 -71.25 2.17
CA VAL A 24 72.42 -70.79 0.81
C VAL A 24 71.14 -70.50 0.01
N LYS A 25 70.09 -71.30 0.18
CA LYS A 25 68.80 -71.07 -0.47
C LYS A 25 68.10 -69.81 0.05
N LEU A 26 68.21 -69.52 1.34
CA LEU A 26 67.68 -68.30 1.96
C LEU A 26 68.42 -67.06 1.47
N GLU A 27 69.76 -67.13 1.40
CA GLU A 27 70.61 -66.05 0.89
C GLU A 27 70.27 -65.73 -0.58
N ILE A 28 70.07 -66.75 -1.42
CA ILE A 28 69.64 -66.57 -2.82
C ILE A 28 68.23 -65.94 -2.88
N THR A 29 67.32 -66.36 -2.00
CA THR A 29 65.93 -65.86 -1.97
C THR A 29 65.87 -64.40 -1.51
N LEU A 30 66.63 -64.03 -0.48
CA LEU A 30 66.77 -62.65 0.00
C LEU A 30 67.43 -61.76 -1.04
N THR A 31 68.52 -62.22 -1.66
CA THR A 31 69.19 -61.45 -2.73
C THR A 31 68.25 -61.21 -3.92
N ASN A 32 67.48 -62.24 -4.31
CA ASN A 32 66.48 -62.11 -5.37
C ASN A 32 65.31 -61.18 -4.96
N PHE A 33 64.91 -61.21 -3.69
CA PHE A 33 63.91 -60.29 -3.15
C PHE A 33 64.41 -58.85 -3.19
N PHE A 34 65.60 -58.54 -2.67
CA PHE A 34 66.16 -57.19 -2.69
C PHE A 34 66.40 -56.69 -4.12
N LYS A 35 66.88 -57.54 -5.02
CA LYS A 35 67.06 -57.20 -6.44
C LYS A 35 65.71 -56.91 -7.14
N ASN A 36 64.66 -57.64 -6.77
CA ASN A 36 63.30 -57.38 -7.26
C ASN A 36 62.65 -56.17 -6.56
N PHE A 37 63.02 -55.89 -5.31
CA PHE A 37 62.55 -54.77 -4.51
C PHE A 37 63.16 -53.46 -5.02
N ASP A 38 64.46 -53.41 -5.32
CA ASP A 38 65.13 -52.27 -5.99
C ASP A 38 64.51 -51.99 -7.36
N LYS A 39 64.25 -53.05 -8.14
CA LYS A 39 63.54 -52.92 -9.42
C LYS A 39 62.09 -52.48 -9.27
N SER A 40 61.46 -52.72 -8.12
CA SER A 40 60.10 -52.28 -7.85
C SER A 40 60.09 -50.83 -7.36
N MET A 41 61.04 -50.44 -6.51
CA MET A 41 61.17 -49.11 -5.93
C MET A 41 61.37 -48.03 -7.01
N SER A 42 62.19 -48.31 -8.02
CA SER A 42 62.38 -47.40 -9.17
C SER A 42 61.11 -47.18 -10.02
N ARG A 43 60.14 -48.09 -9.97
CA ARG A 43 58.84 -47.93 -10.65
C ARG A 43 57.85 -47.13 -9.81
N TRP A 44 57.88 -47.31 -8.49
CA TRP A 44 57.12 -46.51 -7.54
C TRP A 44 57.50 -45.04 -7.59
N GLU A 45 58.79 -44.75 -7.72
CA GLU A 45 59.30 -43.39 -7.91
C GLU A 45 58.69 -42.72 -9.15
N ARG A 46 58.63 -43.42 -10.29
CA ARG A 46 58.04 -42.90 -11.53
C ARG A 46 56.52 -42.69 -11.46
N MET A 47 55.82 -43.42 -10.60
CA MET A 47 54.38 -43.29 -10.39
C MET A 47 54.02 -42.20 -9.37
N ILE A 48 54.87 -42.03 -8.34
CA ILE A 48 54.64 -41.06 -7.26
C ILE A 48 54.89 -39.62 -7.70
N TYR A 49 55.90 -39.35 -8.53
CA TYR A 49 56.18 -37.99 -9.01
C TYR A 49 54.97 -37.28 -9.65
N PRO A 50 54.26 -37.86 -10.63
CA PRO A 50 53.08 -37.21 -11.20
C PRO A 50 51.95 -37.07 -10.19
N MET A 51 51.81 -38.01 -9.24
CA MET A 51 50.78 -37.93 -8.19
C MET A 51 51.08 -36.78 -7.21
N LEU A 52 52.33 -36.58 -6.82
CA LEU A 52 52.78 -35.48 -5.97
C LEU A 52 52.52 -34.11 -6.62
N VAL A 53 52.78 -34.00 -7.93
CA VAL A 53 52.48 -32.77 -8.68
C VAL A 53 50.98 -32.49 -8.71
N VAL A 54 50.16 -33.49 -8.99
CA VAL A 54 48.69 -33.34 -9.00
C VAL A 54 48.15 -32.95 -7.63
N VAL A 55 48.63 -33.59 -6.56
CA VAL A 55 48.22 -33.27 -5.18
C VAL A 55 48.69 -31.87 -4.78
N GLY A 56 49.89 -31.45 -5.18
CA GLY A 56 50.40 -30.09 -4.94
C GLY A 56 49.55 -29.02 -5.63
N ILE A 57 49.21 -29.23 -6.91
CA ILE A 57 48.34 -28.32 -7.67
C ILE A 57 46.93 -28.29 -7.06
N LEU A 58 46.37 -29.43 -6.66
CA LEU A 58 45.08 -29.49 -5.97
C LEU A 58 45.11 -28.75 -4.63
N GLY A 59 46.17 -28.92 -3.84
CA GLY A 59 46.34 -28.22 -2.57
C GLY A 59 46.43 -26.70 -2.75
N LEU A 60 47.24 -26.24 -3.72
CA LEU A 60 47.35 -24.83 -4.07
C LEU A 60 46.03 -24.26 -4.61
N SER A 61 45.35 -25.00 -5.48
CA SER A 61 44.04 -24.60 -6.02
C SER A 61 42.98 -24.53 -4.92
N GLY A 62 42.97 -25.49 -4.00
CA GLY A 62 42.06 -25.49 -2.85
C GLY A 62 42.31 -24.31 -1.92
N PHE A 63 43.58 -24.05 -1.60
CA PHE A 63 43.97 -22.90 -0.78
C PHE A 63 43.63 -21.57 -1.45
N TYR A 64 43.86 -21.45 -2.76
CA TYR A 64 43.50 -20.27 -3.55
C TYR A 64 42.00 -19.99 -3.53
N LEU A 65 41.16 -21.03 -3.65
CA LEU A 65 39.71 -20.90 -3.61
C LEU A 65 39.24 -20.44 -2.22
N ILE A 66 39.76 -21.05 -1.16
CA ILE A 66 39.45 -20.63 0.23
C ILE A 66 39.87 -19.18 0.46
N TYR A 67 41.06 -18.79 0.01
CA TYR A 67 41.56 -17.42 0.13
C TYR A 67 40.63 -16.41 -0.56
N ASN A 68 40.22 -16.69 -1.81
CA ASN A 68 39.30 -15.81 -2.55
C ASN A 68 37.95 -15.72 -1.84
N VAL A 69 37.33 -16.85 -1.49
CA VAL A 69 36.01 -16.85 -0.81
C VAL A 69 36.06 -16.13 0.54
N THR A 70 37.14 -16.32 1.32
CA THR A 70 37.29 -15.64 2.61
C THR A 70 37.45 -14.13 2.44
N THR A 71 38.19 -13.71 1.41
CA THR A 71 38.37 -12.29 1.08
C THR A 71 37.07 -11.66 0.60
N ASP A 72 36.33 -12.35 -0.27
CA ASP A 72 35.03 -11.90 -0.76
C ASP A 72 34.02 -11.81 0.38
N MET A 73 34.01 -12.79 1.30
CA MET A 73 33.14 -12.77 2.49
C MET A 73 33.47 -11.60 3.41
N ARG A 74 34.76 -11.24 3.56
CA ARG A 74 35.18 -10.08 4.34
C ARG A 74 34.71 -8.77 3.70
N VAL A 75 34.85 -8.62 2.39
CA VAL A 75 34.36 -7.45 1.64
C VAL A 75 32.83 -7.35 1.71
N LEU A 76 32.12 -8.46 1.58
CA LEU A 76 30.65 -8.51 1.75
C LEU A 76 30.23 -8.11 3.17
N THR A 77 30.97 -8.53 4.19
CA THR A 77 30.66 -8.18 5.59
C THR A 77 30.92 -6.69 5.88
N GLU A 78 31.88 -6.08 5.21
CA GLU A 78 32.09 -4.61 5.25
C GLU A 78 31.04 -3.84 4.43
N GLN A 79 30.49 -4.43 3.36
CA GLN A 79 29.47 -3.82 2.49
C GLN A 79 28.03 -4.01 2.97
N VAL A 80 27.74 -5.05 3.76
CA VAL A 80 26.51 -5.16 4.52
C VAL A 80 26.58 -4.09 5.60
N ASP A 81 26.05 -2.92 5.26
CA ASP A 81 26.09 -1.73 6.11
C ASP A 81 25.46 -2.07 7.48
N PRO A 82 26.20 -1.93 8.59
CA PRO A 82 25.63 -2.13 9.93
C PRO A 82 24.45 -1.19 10.22
N ARG A 83 24.25 -0.15 9.39
CA ARG A 83 23.13 0.78 9.47
C ARG A 83 21.85 0.26 8.81
N MET A 84 21.86 -0.89 8.12
CA MET A 84 20.61 -1.47 7.61
C MET A 84 19.59 -1.70 8.73
N GLU A 85 20.03 -2.05 9.94
CA GLU A 85 19.15 -2.15 11.11
C GLU A 85 18.49 -0.81 11.44
N GLU A 86 19.26 0.28 11.48
CA GLU A 86 18.77 1.65 11.72
C GLU A 86 17.78 2.11 10.63
N HIS A 87 18.08 1.78 9.37
CA HIS A 87 17.21 2.10 8.23
C HIS A 87 15.90 1.31 8.28
N LEU A 88 15.95 0.02 8.63
CA LEU A 88 14.76 -0.82 8.77
C LEU A 88 13.91 -0.38 9.95
N ASP A 89 14.52 -0.01 11.07
CA ASP A 89 13.81 0.52 12.24
C ASP A 89 13.16 1.88 11.92
N SER A 90 13.88 2.77 11.24
CA SER A 90 13.34 4.05 10.76
C SER A 90 12.17 3.84 9.78
N MET A 91 12.28 2.87 8.88
CA MET A 91 11.20 2.51 7.96
C MET A 91 9.99 1.97 8.72
N ALA A 92 10.18 1.09 9.71
CA ALA A 92 9.12 0.56 10.55
C ALA A 92 8.40 1.67 11.32
N SER A 93 9.15 2.61 11.90
CA SER A 93 8.61 3.79 12.59
C SER A 93 7.80 4.68 11.65
N ASN A 94 8.32 4.98 10.46
CA ASN A 94 7.60 5.76 9.44
C ASN A 94 6.32 5.06 8.98
N MET A 95 6.35 3.73 8.82
CA MET A 95 5.16 2.94 8.48
C MET A 95 4.11 2.97 9.60
N ALA A 96 4.53 2.91 10.86
CA ALA A 96 3.63 3.06 12.01
C ALA A 96 2.98 4.45 12.04
N GLN A 97 3.76 5.51 11.83
CA GLN A 97 3.25 6.88 11.73
C GLN A 97 2.29 7.06 10.56
N LEU A 98 2.61 6.51 9.39
CA LEU A 98 1.72 6.53 8.24
C LEU A 98 0.39 5.83 8.55
N SER A 99 0.44 4.66 9.19
CA SER A 99 -0.77 3.94 9.62
C SER A 99 -1.61 4.76 10.60
N GLN A 100 -0.99 5.44 11.55
CA GLN A 100 -1.67 6.35 12.47
C GLN A 100 -2.36 7.49 11.73
N ASN A 101 -1.65 8.13 10.79
CA ASN A 101 -2.20 9.23 9.98
C ASN A 101 -3.38 8.78 9.12
N ILE A 102 -3.30 7.59 8.51
CA ILE A 102 -4.40 7.00 7.74
C ILE A 102 -5.62 6.74 8.64
N SER A 103 -5.40 6.26 9.87
CA SER A 103 -6.48 6.07 10.84
C SER A 103 -7.19 7.39 11.18
N ILE A 104 -6.42 8.43 11.48
CA ILE A 104 -6.95 9.78 11.77
C ILE A 104 -7.71 10.35 10.56
N MET A 105 -7.15 10.21 9.35
CA MET A 105 -7.83 10.65 8.14
C MET A 105 -9.15 9.91 7.92
N THR A 106 -9.20 8.61 8.22
CA THR A 106 -10.42 7.81 8.11
C THR A 106 -11.49 8.33 9.07
N GLU A 107 -11.12 8.64 10.32
CA GLU A 107 -12.03 9.24 11.30
C GLU A 107 -12.54 10.62 10.85
N GLN A 108 -11.65 11.47 10.34
CA GLN A 108 -12.01 12.79 9.80
C GLN A 108 -12.97 12.70 8.61
N ILE A 109 -12.80 11.71 7.73
CA ILE A 109 -13.71 11.45 6.61
C ILE A 109 -15.09 11.03 7.13
N THR A 110 -15.17 10.17 8.14
CA THR A 110 -16.45 9.81 8.77
C THR A 110 -17.18 11.03 9.32
N VAL A 111 -16.48 11.91 10.05
CA VAL A 111 -17.06 13.16 10.56
C VAL A 111 -17.52 14.08 9.43
N LEU A 112 -16.78 14.11 8.31
CA LEU A 112 -17.18 14.89 7.13
C LEU A 112 -18.47 14.35 6.53
N VAL A 113 -18.62 13.03 6.41
CA VAL A 113 -19.85 12.39 5.92
C VAL A 113 -21.03 12.76 6.81
N ASP A 114 -20.90 12.65 8.13
CA ASP A 114 -21.97 13.03 9.07
C ASP A 114 -22.39 14.51 8.92
N ARG A 115 -21.43 15.40 8.68
CA ARG A 115 -21.70 16.83 8.43
C ARG A 115 -22.44 17.05 7.12
N VAL A 116 -22.08 16.32 6.06
CA VAL A 116 -22.77 16.38 4.76
C VAL A 116 -24.21 15.89 4.90
N ASP A 117 -24.45 14.80 5.62
CA ASP A 117 -25.80 14.28 5.89
C ASP A 117 -26.64 15.30 6.68
N SER A 118 -26.05 15.95 7.68
CA SER A 118 -26.72 17.03 8.43
C SER A 118 -27.06 18.22 7.53
N MET A 119 -26.16 18.61 6.62
CA MET A 119 -26.43 19.66 5.64
C MET A 119 -27.58 19.28 4.70
N GLU A 120 -27.64 18.03 4.24
CA GLU A 120 -28.73 17.53 3.40
C GLU A 120 -30.09 17.66 4.11
N GLN A 121 -30.16 17.26 5.38
CA GLN A 121 -31.38 17.39 6.20
C GLN A 121 -31.80 18.85 6.39
N ASN A 122 -30.84 19.75 6.62
CA ASN A 122 -31.09 21.18 6.73
C ASN A 122 -31.63 21.77 5.42
N ILE A 123 -31.07 21.36 4.28
CA ILE A 123 -31.55 21.77 2.95
C ILE A 123 -32.97 21.25 2.70
N ALA A 124 -33.26 19.99 3.04
CA ALA A 124 -34.60 19.43 2.91
C ALA A 124 -35.63 20.20 3.75
N THR A 125 -35.27 20.56 4.99
CA THR A 125 -36.11 21.37 5.88
C THR A 125 -36.34 22.77 5.31
N MET A 126 -35.28 23.41 4.81
CA MET A 126 -35.38 24.72 4.17
C MET A 126 -36.28 24.69 2.93
N ASN A 127 -36.17 23.63 2.11
CA ASN A 127 -37.04 23.45 0.94
C ASN A 127 -38.51 23.30 1.34
N GLY A 128 -38.78 22.55 2.43
CA GLY A 128 -40.12 22.46 3.02
C GLY A 128 -40.67 23.83 3.45
N ASN A 129 -39.85 24.62 4.17
CA ASN A 129 -40.23 25.96 4.62
C ASN A 129 -40.51 26.90 3.44
N ILE A 130 -39.70 26.85 2.38
CA ILE A 130 -39.95 27.61 1.15
C ILE A 130 -41.27 27.19 0.50
N GLY A 131 -41.59 25.90 0.49
CA GLY A 131 -42.88 25.39 0.02
C GLY A 131 -44.07 25.97 0.78
N VAL A 132 -43.98 26.01 2.12
CA VAL A 132 -45.02 26.63 2.98
C VAL A 132 -45.15 28.12 2.68
N LEU A 133 -44.04 28.86 2.61
CA LEU A 133 -44.05 30.29 2.28
C LEU A 133 -44.68 30.55 0.91
N ALA A 134 -44.45 29.70 -0.09
CA ALA A 134 -45.06 29.83 -1.40
C ALA A 134 -46.60 29.70 -1.33
N VAL A 135 -47.11 28.77 -0.51
CA VAL A 135 -48.55 28.62 -0.26
C VAL A 135 -49.13 29.83 0.46
N ASP A 136 -48.45 30.33 1.48
CA ASP A 136 -48.89 31.52 2.24
C ASP A 136 -48.95 32.76 1.34
N VAL A 137 -47.94 32.98 0.50
CA VAL A 137 -47.92 34.06 -0.49
C VAL A 137 -49.05 33.91 -1.50
N GLY A 138 -49.34 32.69 -1.95
CA GLY A 138 -50.49 32.40 -2.81
C GLY A 138 -51.82 32.80 -2.15
N SER A 139 -51.99 32.45 -0.88
CA SER A 139 -53.19 32.79 -0.09
C SER A 139 -53.32 34.30 0.13
N MET A 140 -52.21 34.99 0.46
CA MET A 140 -52.19 36.44 0.57
C MET A 140 -52.57 37.12 -0.75
N LYS A 141 -52.08 36.62 -1.88
CA LYS A 141 -52.44 37.16 -3.20
C LYS A 141 -53.95 37.04 -3.46
N GLN A 142 -54.57 35.92 -3.09
CA GLN A 142 -56.02 35.75 -3.22
C GLN A 142 -56.78 36.72 -2.31
N ASN A 143 -56.38 36.87 -1.05
CA ASN A 143 -56.99 37.80 -0.11
C ASN A 143 -56.90 39.26 -0.60
N ILE A 144 -55.74 39.68 -1.12
CA ILE A 144 -55.56 41.00 -1.73
C ILE A 144 -56.45 41.18 -2.96
N GLY A 145 -56.60 40.14 -3.78
CA GLY A 145 -57.54 40.13 -4.90
C GLY A 145 -58.98 40.38 -4.45
N GLN A 146 -59.44 39.67 -3.41
CA GLN A 146 -60.78 39.86 -2.86
C GLN A 146 -60.96 41.26 -2.25
N MET A 147 -59.96 41.77 -1.52
CA MET A 147 -60.00 43.14 -1.00
C MET A 147 -60.11 44.17 -2.12
N THR A 148 -59.40 43.96 -3.24
CA THR A 148 -59.46 44.84 -4.41
C THR A 148 -60.87 44.89 -4.99
N VAL A 149 -61.54 43.74 -5.13
CA VAL A 149 -62.94 43.66 -5.59
C VAL A 149 -63.86 44.38 -4.61
N ASN A 150 -63.75 44.10 -3.31
CA ASN A 150 -64.58 44.74 -2.28
C ASN A 150 -64.42 46.27 -2.29
N ILE A 151 -63.20 46.78 -2.51
CA ILE A 151 -62.95 48.23 -2.63
C ILE A 151 -63.60 48.81 -3.89
N ALA A 152 -63.57 48.09 -5.02
CA ALA A 152 -64.24 48.51 -6.24
C ALA A 152 -65.77 48.60 -6.04
N ASP A 153 -66.36 47.60 -5.40
CA ASP A 153 -67.79 47.57 -5.08
C ASP A 153 -68.17 48.71 -4.12
N MET A 154 -67.38 48.95 -3.07
CA MET A 154 -67.56 50.09 -2.17
C MET A 154 -67.47 51.43 -2.93
N ASN A 155 -66.53 51.56 -3.88
CA ASN A 155 -66.42 52.77 -4.70
C ASN A 155 -67.69 53.00 -5.53
N GLN A 156 -68.24 51.94 -6.14
CA GLN A 156 -69.47 52.02 -6.91
C GLN A 156 -70.69 52.34 -6.03
N ALA A 157 -70.80 51.73 -4.85
CA ALA A 157 -71.84 52.03 -3.88
C ALA A 157 -71.76 53.50 -3.43
N MET A 158 -70.56 54.02 -3.18
CA MET A 158 -70.34 55.42 -2.82
C MET A 158 -70.75 56.37 -3.96
N ARG A 159 -70.41 56.06 -5.22
CA ARG A 159 -70.86 56.85 -6.38
C ARG A 159 -72.38 56.90 -6.48
N THR A 160 -73.04 55.75 -6.29
CA THR A 160 -74.51 55.67 -6.27
C THR A 160 -75.09 56.54 -5.14
N MET A 161 -74.50 56.48 -3.95
CA MET A 161 -74.89 57.32 -2.82
C MET A 161 -74.71 58.81 -3.14
N THR A 162 -73.58 59.22 -3.73
CA THR A 162 -73.34 60.61 -4.16
C THR A 162 -74.39 61.10 -5.17
N VAL A 163 -74.78 60.25 -6.12
CA VAL A 163 -75.84 60.58 -7.08
C VAL A 163 -77.18 60.74 -6.38
N ASN A 164 -77.55 59.80 -5.50
CA ASN A 164 -78.80 59.85 -4.75
C ASN A 164 -78.88 61.08 -3.83
N THR A 165 -77.80 61.41 -3.11
CA THR A 165 -77.76 62.63 -2.28
C THR A 165 -77.83 63.90 -3.14
N GLY A 166 -77.29 63.88 -4.36
CA GLY A 166 -77.45 64.95 -5.35
C GLY A 166 -78.89 65.11 -5.87
N PHE A 167 -79.64 64.02 -6.04
CA PHE A 167 -81.09 64.08 -6.32
C PHE A 167 -81.85 64.62 -5.11
N MET A 168 -81.64 64.07 -3.91
CA MET A 168 -82.27 64.54 -2.68
C MET A 168 -82.03 66.03 -2.44
N SER A 169 -80.79 66.50 -2.64
CA SER A 169 -80.46 67.93 -2.53
C SER A 169 -81.27 68.78 -3.51
N ARG A 170 -81.41 68.36 -4.77
CA ARG A 170 -82.24 69.06 -5.76
C ARG A 170 -83.73 69.04 -5.40
N ASP A 171 -84.24 67.93 -4.89
CA ASP A 171 -85.64 67.79 -4.50
C ASP A 171 -85.97 68.68 -3.29
N ILE A 172 -85.09 68.71 -2.28
CA ILE A 172 -85.20 69.62 -1.12
C ILE A 172 -85.18 71.08 -1.58
N ASN A 173 -84.26 71.44 -2.50
CA ASN A 173 -84.22 72.80 -3.06
C ASN A 173 -85.50 73.15 -3.84
N GLN A 174 -86.09 72.20 -4.56
CA GLN A 174 -87.36 72.41 -5.27
C GLN A 174 -88.56 72.53 -4.32
N MET A 175 -88.56 71.81 -3.20
CA MET A 175 -89.57 71.92 -2.14
C MET A 175 -89.45 73.23 -1.33
N GLY A 176 -88.23 73.77 -1.18
CA GLY A 176 -88.00 75.04 -0.50
C GLY A 176 -88.58 76.26 -1.24
N ARG A 177 -88.57 76.25 -2.58
CA ARG A 177 -89.08 77.37 -3.41
C ARG A 177 -90.56 77.72 -3.18
N PRO A 178 -91.51 76.77 -3.16
CA PRO A 178 -92.89 77.08 -2.82
C PRO A 178 -93.08 77.42 -1.34
N MET A 179 -92.22 76.92 -0.43
CA MET A 179 -92.24 77.34 0.97
C MET A 179 -91.82 78.81 1.13
N ASP A 180 -90.83 79.29 0.37
CA ASP A 180 -90.45 80.70 0.30
C ASP A 180 -91.59 81.57 -0.27
N PHE A 181 -92.27 81.08 -1.31
CA PHE A 181 -93.47 81.73 -1.85
C PHE A 181 -94.57 81.79 -0.78
N MET A 182 -94.91 80.68 -0.11
CA MET A 182 -95.95 80.65 0.92
C MET A 182 -95.61 81.54 2.13
N ASN A 183 -94.35 81.62 2.56
CA ASN A 183 -93.90 82.51 3.63
C ASN A 183 -94.08 84.01 3.27
N SER A 184 -94.04 84.36 1.98
CA SER A 184 -94.32 85.73 1.54
C SER A 184 -95.80 86.11 1.56
N PHE A 185 -96.73 85.13 1.59
CA PHE A 185 -98.17 85.37 1.69
C PHE A 185 -98.70 85.30 3.12
N THR A 186 -97.96 84.69 4.04
CA THR A 186 -98.30 84.66 5.47
C THR A 186 -97.07 84.98 6.31
N PRO A 187 -96.66 86.26 6.41
CA PRO A 187 -95.72 86.67 7.43
C PRO A 187 -96.44 86.59 8.78
N TRP A 188 -95.85 85.85 9.72
CA TRP A 188 -96.23 85.94 11.12
C TRP A 188 -95.61 87.19 11.75
#